data_AF-A0A3M1KAU9-F1
#
_entry.id   AF-A0A3M1KAU9-F1
#
_cell.length_a   1.000
_cell.length_b   1.000
_cell.length_c   1.000
_cell.angle_alpha   90.00
_cell.angle_beta   90.00
_cell.angle_gamma   90.00
#
_symmetry.space_group_name_H-M   'P 1'
#
loop_
_entity.id
_entity.type
_entity.pdbx_description
1 polymer ?
#
loop_
_entity_poly.entity_id
_entity_poly.type
_entity_poly.pdbx_seq_one_letter_code
_entity_poly.pdbx_strand_id
1 'polypeptide(L)'
;MMAGLSLLLGRYSGLSWPETPLHWSVVTELRLPRTLLALLAGGALGMSGAALQGLLRNPLADPGILGISGSAVLGAVLMMYFFASSALSV
;
A
#
# COMPACT_ATOMS: atom_id res chain seq x y z
N MET A 1 -1.08 -10.13 6.33
CA MET A 1 -1.99 -11.24 5.94
C MET A 1 -3.23 -11.36 6.84
N MET A 2 -3.13 -11.19 8.18
CA MET A 2 -4.27 -11.33 9.10
C MET A 2 -5.37 -10.26 8.99
N ALA A 3 -5.05 -9.01 8.65
CA ALA A 3 -6.06 -7.94 8.54
C ALA A 3 -6.95 -8.04 7.28
N GLY A 4 -6.40 -8.49 6.15
CA GLY A 4 -7.18 -8.75 4.94
C GLY A 4 -8.09 -9.96 5.10
N LEU A 5 -7.59 -10.99 5.79
CA LEU A 5 -8.38 -12.16 6.15
C LEU A 5 -9.50 -11.79 7.13
N SER A 6 -9.29 -10.90 8.10
CA SER A 6 -10.38 -10.45 9.00
C SER A 6 -11.44 -9.58 8.31
N LEU A 7 -11.08 -8.84 7.25
CA LEU A 7 -12.04 -8.08 6.43
C LEU A 7 -12.89 -8.99 5.54
N LEU A 8 -12.27 -10.00 4.91
CA LEU A 8 -12.96 -10.99 4.09
C LEU A 8 -13.78 -11.97 4.93
N LEU A 9 -13.20 -12.50 6.01
CA LEU A 9 -13.89 -13.42 6.92
C LEU A 9 -14.94 -12.70 7.76
N GLY A 10 -14.75 -11.45 8.18
CA GLY A 10 -15.77 -10.71 8.93
C GLY A 10 -17.11 -10.57 8.19
N ARG A 11 -17.10 -10.65 6.84
CA ARG A 11 -18.32 -10.67 6.02
C ARG A 11 -18.98 -12.05 5.89
N TYR A 12 -18.22 -13.13 6.08
CA TYR A 12 -18.69 -14.52 5.93
C TYR A 12 -18.82 -15.29 7.25
N SER A 13 -18.11 -14.90 8.31
CA SER A 13 -18.19 -15.50 9.63
C SER A 13 -19.25 -14.75 10.42
N GLY A 14 -20.37 -15.41 10.76
CA GLY A 14 -21.35 -14.96 11.74
C GLY A 14 -20.80 -14.87 13.17
N LEU A 15 -19.52 -14.53 13.34
CA LEU A 15 -18.88 -14.23 14.60
C LEU A 15 -19.21 -12.76 14.91
N SER A 16 -20.28 -12.54 15.65
CA SER A 16 -20.76 -11.23 16.09
C SER A 16 -19.64 -10.47 16.80
N TRP A 17 -19.00 -9.54 16.08
CA TRP A 17 -18.12 -8.55 16.68
C TRP A 17 -18.97 -7.74 17.67
N PRO A 18 -18.52 -7.51 18.92
CA PRO A 18 -19.25 -6.67 19.84
C PRO A 18 -19.49 -5.29 19.19
N GLU A 19 -20.75 -4.95 18.96
CA GLU A 19 -21.23 -3.76 18.24
C GLU A 19 -20.92 -2.50 19.09
N THR A 20 -19.67 -2.06 19.12
CA THR A 20 -19.34 -0.69 19.56
C THR A 20 -19.16 0.19 18.31
N PRO A 21 -19.79 1.38 18.25
CA PRO A 21 -19.82 2.20 17.04
C PRO A 21 -18.45 2.63 16.51
N LEU A 22 -17.40 2.62 17.35
CA LEU A 22 -16.03 2.93 16.93
C LEU A 22 -15.36 1.82 16.09
N HIS A 23 -15.79 0.56 16.23
CA HIS A 23 -15.11 -0.56 15.56
C HIS A 23 -15.39 -0.56 14.05
N TRP A 24 -16.59 -0.14 13.64
CA TRP A 24 -16.97 -0.09 12.22
C TRP A 24 -16.13 0.94 11.45
N SER A 25 -16.00 2.17 11.96
CA SER A 25 -15.21 3.25 11.32
C SER A 25 -13.74 2.87 11.15
N VAL A 26 -13.11 2.26 12.16
CA VAL A 26 -11.69 1.83 12.05
C VAL A 26 -11.49 0.79 10.95
N VAL A 27 -12.46 -0.10 10.76
CA VAL A 27 -12.40 -1.14 9.74
C VAL A 27 -12.59 -0.54 8.34
N THR A 28 -13.57 0.33 8.14
CA THR A 28 -13.89 0.93 6.84
C THR A 28 -12.94 2.05 6.43
N GLU A 29 -12.51 2.90 7.37
CA GLU A 29 -11.72 4.11 7.07
C GLU A 29 -10.20 3.89 7.20
N LEU A 30 -9.76 2.96 8.05
CA LEU A 30 -8.32 2.73 8.26
C LEU A 30 -7.84 1.42 7.63
N ARG A 31 -8.53 0.30 7.90
CA ARG A 31 -8.04 -1.03 7.51
C ARG A 31 -8.30 -1.34 6.05
N LEU A 32 -9.52 -1.12 5.58
CA LEU A 32 -9.94 -1.39 4.21
C LEU A 32 -9.05 -0.67 3.18
N PRO A 33 -8.89 0.67 3.22
CA PRO A 33 -8.05 1.38 2.24
C PRO A 33 -6.59 0.91 2.30
N ARG A 34 -6.05 0.65 3.50
CA ARG A 34 -4.67 0.18 3.66
C ARG A 34 -4.46 -1.21 3.05
N THR A 35 -5.42 -2.12 3.19
CA THR A 35 -5.33 -3.45 2.56
C THR A 35 -5.42 -3.39 1.05
N LEU A 36 -6.28 -2.53 0.50
CA LEU A 36 -6.39 -2.32 -0.94
C LEU A 36 -5.09 -1.77 -1.51
N LEU A 37 -4.53 -0.73 -0.87
CA LEU A 37 -3.23 -0.17 -1.26
C LEU A 37 -2.12 -1.22 -1.21
N ALA A 38 -2.09 -2.06 -0.16
CA ALA A 38 -1.09 -3.12 -0.04
C ALA A 38 -1.21 -4.18 -1.15
N LEU A 39 -2.43 -4.56 -1.53
CA LEU A 39 -2.67 -5.50 -2.64
C LEU A 39 -2.25 -4.90 -3.99
N LEU A 40 -2.63 -3.66 -4.25
CA LEU A 40 -2.28 -2.97 -5.49
C LEU A 40 -0.76 -2.74 -5.61
N ALA A 41 -0.14 -2.21 -4.56
CA ALA A 41 1.31 -1.97 -4.54
C ALA A 41 2.10 -3.28 -4.62
N GLY A 42 1.72 -4.30 -3.85
CA GLY A 42 2.38 -5.61 -3.89
C GLY A 42 2.23 -6.30 -5.25
N GLY A 43 1.03 -6.24 -5.86
CA GLY A 43 0.79 -6.76 -7.20
C GLY A 43 1.60 -6.04 -8.27
N ALA A 44 1.65 -4.71 -8.23
CA ALA A 44 2.45 -3.91 -9.15
C ALA A 44 3.96 -4.21 -9.03
N LEU A 45 4.48 -4.32 -7.81
CA LEU A 45 5.89 -4.67 -7.56
C LEU A 45 6.21 -6.09 -8.05
N GLY A 46 5.34 -7.06 -7.78
CA GLY A 46 5.50 -8.44 -8.25
C GLY A 46 5.49 -8.56 -9.78
N MET A 47 4.56 -7.87 -10.46
CA MET A 47 4.52 -7.83 -11.92
C MET A 47 5.75 -7.15 -12.51
N SER A 48 6.18 -6.02 -11.93
CA SER A 48 7.39 -5.30 -12.36
C SER A 48 8.63 -6.18 -12.23
N GLY A 49 8.79 -6.89 -11.10
CA GLY A 49 9.90 -7.82 -10.87
C GLY A 49 9.89 -8.99 -11.86
N ALA A 50 8.74 -9.63 -12.07
CA ALA A 50 8.61 -10.73 -13.04
C ALA A 50 8.92 -10.27 -14.48
N ALA A 51 8.44 -9.08 -14.86
CA ALA A 51 8.73 -8.48 -16.16
C ALA A 51 10.23 -8.16 -16.32
N LEU A 52 10.87 -7.58 -15.30
CA LEU A 52 12.30 -7.28 -15.34
C LEU A 52 13.15 -8.53 -15.43
N GLN A 53 12.83 -9.54 -14.61
CA GLN A 53 13.51 -10.83 -14.62
C GLN A 53 13.36 -11.52 -15.98
N GLY A 54 12.20 -11.42 -16.63
CA GLY A 54 11.96 -11.95 -17.98
C GLY A 54 12.70 -11.18 -19.08
N LEU A 55 12.74 -9.84 -19.01
CA LEU A 55 13.42 -8.99 -19.98
C LEU A 55 14.94 -9.16 -19.92
N LEU A 56 15.50 -9.17 -18.72
CA LEU A 56 16.94 -9.28 -18.48
C LEU A 56 17.43 -10.73 -18.47
N ARG A 57 16.51 -11.71 -18.48
CA ARG A 57 16.78 -13.14 -18.29
C ARG A 57 17.70 -13.40 -17.09
N ASN A 58 17.54 -12.58 -16.06
CA ASN A 58 18.37 -12.60 -14.86
C ASN A 58 17.46 -12.70 -13.62
N PRO A 59 17.44 -13.84 -12.93
CA PRO A 59 16.56 -14.04 -11.77
C PRO A 59 16.94 -13.18 -10.55
N LEU A 60 18.10 -12.49 -10.58
CA LEU A 60 18.54 -11.56 -9.53
C LEU A 60 18.18 -10.10 -9.82
N ALA A 61 17.53 -9.82 -10.95
CA ALA A 61 17.17 -8.46 -11.31
C ALA A 61 16.03 -7.94 -10.42
N ASP A 62 16.30 -6.87 -9.68
CA ASP A 62 15.34 -6.17 -8.83
C ASP A 62 14.91 -4.85 -9.48
N PRO A 63 13.60 -4.56 -9.56
CA PRO A 63 13.09 -3.32 -10.16
C PRO A 63 13.55 -2.05 -9.44
N GLY A 64 13.99 -2.13 -8.18
CA GLY A 64 14.54 -1.03 -7.41
C GLY A 64 15.91 -0.54 -7.90
N ILE A 65 16.66 -1.36 -8.64
CA ILE A 65 17.99 -1.02 -9.16
C ILE A 65 17.92 0.02 -10.30
N LEU A 66 16.76 0.17 -10.96
CA LEU A 66 16.55 1.13 -12.05
C LEU A 66 16.44 2.59 -11.60
N GLY A 67 16.62 2.89 -10.32
CA GLY A 67 16.57 4.26 -9.77
C GLY A 67 15.16 4.80 -9.53
N ILE A 68 14.12 4.01 -9.79
CA ILE A 68 12.71 4.38 -9.58
C ILE A 68 12.47 4.77 -8.12
N SER A 69 12.99 3.98 -7.17
CA SER A 69 12.89 4.28 -5.73
C SER A 69 13.58 5.60 -5.34
N GLY A 70 14.74 5.88 -5.94
CA GLY A 70 15.47 7.14 -5.73
C GLY A 70 14.67 8.36 -6.21
N SER A 71 14.06 8.26 -7.38
CA SER A 71 13.20 9.34 -7.92
C SER A 71 11.93 9.57 -7.09
N ALA A 72 11.33 8.50 -6.54
CA ALA A 72 10.16 8.61 -5.66
C ALA A 72 10.49 9.34 -4.36
N VAL A 73 11.62 9.01 -3.72
CA VAL A 73 12.08 9.68 -2.50
C VAL A 73 12.42 11.14 -2.79
N LEU A 74 13.13 11.42 -3.90
CA LEU A 74 13.42 12.79 -4.31
C LEU A 74 12.12 13.61 -4.50
N GLY A 75 11.13 13.06 -5.19
CA GLY A 75 9.82 13.70 -5.36
C GLY A 75 9.12 13.98 -4.03
N ALA A 76 9.13 13.02 -3.10
CA ALA A 76 8.55 13.21 -1.77
C ALA A 76 9.23 14.35 -0.99
N VAL A 77 10.57 14.41 -1.04
CA VAL A 77 11.35 15.49 -0.39
C VAL A 77 11.07 16.84 -1.05
N LEU A 78 11.00 16.90 -2.38
CA LEU A 78 10.68 18.13 -3.11
C LEU A 78 9.28 18.64 -2.75
N MET A 79 8.28 17.75 -2.71
CA MET A 79 6.93 18.11 -2.28
C MET A 79 6.91 18.58 -0.83
N MET A 80 7.62 17.91 0.06
CA MET A 80 7.72 18.35 1.45
C MET A 80 8.42 19.71 1.56
N TYR A 81 9.48 19.95 0.81
CA TYR A 81 10.23 21.20 0.88
C TYR A 81 9.45 22.39 0.31
N PHE A 82 8.88 22.25 -0.89
CA PHE A 82 8.21 23.35 -1.59
C PHE A 82 6.75 23.54 -1.18
N PHE A 83 6.06 22.47 -0.79
CA PHE A 83 4.61 22.49 -0.54
C PHE A 83 4.23 22.34 0.94
N ALA A 84 5.14 21.96 1.86
CA ALA A 84 4.76 21.85 3.27
C ALA A 84 4.35 23.18 3.90
N SER A 85 4.90 24.30 3.43
CA SER A 85 4.50 25.64 3.90
C SER A 85 3.04 25.96 3.56
N SER A 86 2.57 25.57 2.37
CA SER A 86 1.16 25.74 1.94
C SER A 86 0.19 24.80 2.67
N ALA A 87 0.68 23.66 3.16
CA ALA A 87 -0.12 22.72 3.93
C ALA A 87 -0.28 23.14 5.39
N LEU A 88 0.69 23.86 5.96
CA LEU A 88 0.62 24.38 7.34
C LEU A 88 -0.25 25.64 7.48
N SER A 89 -0.58 26.30 6.37
CA SER A 89 -1.37 27.55 6.38
C SER A 89 -2.90 27.35 6.38
N VAL A 90 -3.37 26.11 6.56
CA VAL A 90 -4.79 25.72 6.67
C VAL A 90 -5.01 25.05 8.02
#